data_AF-A0A141RDR8-F1
#
_entry.id   AF-A0A141RDR8-F1
#
_cell.length_a   1.000
_cell.length_b   1.000
_cell.length_c   1.000
_cell.angle_alpha   90.00
_cell.angle_beta   90.00
_cell.angle_gamma   90.00
#
_symmetry.space_group_name_H-M   'P 1'
#
loop_
_entity.id
_entity.type
_entity.pdbx_description
1 polymer ?
#
loop_
_entity_poly.entity_id
_entity_poly.type
_entity_poly.pdbx_seq_one_letter_code
_entity_poly.pdbx_strand_id
1 'polypeptide(L)' 'YDPKKPLIQDLNFEVKAGQTVAVVGPTGAGKTTLINLLMRFYDVDKGAIRIDGIDTKSMSRSDVRSLFGMVLQDAW' A
#
# COMPACT_ATOMS: atom_id res chain seq x y z
N TYR A 1 12.77 -4.02 -8.06
CA TYR A 1 11.53 -4.45 -8.73
C TYR A 1 11.83 -4.58 -10.22
N ASP A 2 11.50 -5.71 -10.85
CA ASP A 2 11.67 -5.94 -12.28
C ASP A 2 10.34 -5.64 -13.00
N PRO A 3 10.28 -4.63 -13.89
CA PRO A 3 9.07 -4.30 -14.65
C PRO A 3 8.49 -5.47 -15.45
N LYS A 4 9.30 -6.49 -15.78
CA LYS A 4 8.87 -7.69 -16.52
C LYS A 4 8.17 -8.73 -15.64
N LYS A 5 8.17 -8.56 -14.31
CA LYS A 5 7.56 -9.47 -13.34
C LYS A 5 6.68 -8.69 -12.35
N PRO A 6 5.47 -8.30 -12.78
CA PRO A 6 4.53 -7.60 -11.90
C PRO A 6 4.14 -8.46 -10.70
N LEU A 7 4.34 -7.92 -9.49
CA LEU A 7 4.09 -8.61 -8.20
C LEU A 7 2.61 -8.58 -7.79
N ILE A 8 1.92 -7.48 -8.09
CA ILE A 8 0.49 -7.30 -7.79
C ILE A 8 -0.19 -6.94 -9.11
N GLN A 9 -1.28 -7.65 -9.43
CA GLN A 9 -2.05 -7.47 -10.66
C GLN A 9 -3.52 -7.41 -10.29
N ASP A 10 -4.22 -6.39 -10.80
CA ASP A 10 -5.68 -6.19 -10.67
C ASP A 10 -6.26 -6.37 -9.25
N LEU A 11 -5.49 -5.99 -8.24
CA LEU A 11 -5.93 -6.01 -6.85
C LEU A 11 -6.87 -4.83 -6.58
N ASN A 12 -8.10 -5.14 -6.20
CA ASN A 12 -9.13 -4.16 -5.86
C ASN A 12 -9.72 -4.49 -4.49
N PHE A 13 -9.69 -3.54 -3.57
CA PHE A 13 -10.37 -3.63 -2.28
C PHE A 13 -10.68 -2.23 -1.74
N GLU A 14 -11.66 -2.16 -0.86
CA GLU A 14 -12.06 -0.94 -0.14
C GLU A 14 -12.04 -1.24 1.36
N VAL A 15 -11.46 -0.33 2.14
CA VAL A 15 -11.46 -0.41 3.61
C VAL A 15 -12.20 0.81 4.14
N LYS A 16 -13.27 0.57 4.89
CA LYS A 16 -14.06 1.64 5.49
C LYS A 16 -13.47 2.05 6.84
N ALA A 17 -13.74 3.29 7.25
CA ALA A 17 -13.33 3.79 8.56
C ALA A 17 -13.81 2.85 9.68
N GLY A 18 -12.92 2.53 10.61
CA GLY A 18 -13.20 1.61 11.73
C GLY A 18 -13.14 0.12 11.38
N GLN A 19 -12.87 -0.27 10.13
CA GLN A 19 -12.67 -1.68 9.78
C GLN A 19 -11.24 -2.14 10.05
N THR A 20 -11.12 -3.35 10.59
CA THR A 20 -9.85 -4.07 10.68
C THR A 20 -9.77 -5.07 9.54
N VAL A 21 -8.70 -4.97 8.73
CA VAL A 21 -8.46 -5.85 7.59
C VAL A 21 -7.14 -6.60 7.80
N ALA A 22 -7.17 -7.92 7.61
CA ALA A 22 -5.99 -8.76 7.65
C ALA A 22 -5.58 -9.17 6.23
N VAL A 23 -4.33 -8.91 5.87
CA VAL A 23 -3.72 -9.36 4.61
C VAL A 23 -2.87 -10.59 4.88
N VAL A 24 -3.34 -11.76 4.44
CA VAL A 24 -2.68 -13.05 4.67
C VAL A 24 -2.25 -13.71 3.35
N GLY A 25 -1.19 -14.51 3.41
CA GLY A 25 -0.68 -15.23 2.26
C GLY A 25 0.75 -15.74 2.47
N PRO A 26 1.27 -16.61 1.58
CA PRO A 26 2.62 -17.15 1.70
C PRO A 26 3.69 -16.06 1.54
N THR A 27 4.94 -16.39 1.88
CA THR A 27 6.10 -15.55 1.56
C THR A 27 6.17 -15.31 0.05
N GLY A 28 6.44 -14.07 -0.35
CA GLY A 28 6.46 -13.68 -1.77
C GLY A 28 5.10 -13.31 -2.36
N ALA A 29 3.98 -13.47 -1.63
CA ALA A 29 2.64 -13.08 -2.11
C ALA A 29 2.40 -11.56 -2.25
N GLY A 30 3.44 -10.72 -2.12
CA GLY A 30 3.32 -9.27 -2.30
C GLY A 30 2.84 -8.48 -1.07
N LYS A 31 2.70 -9.09 0.11
CA LYS A 31 2.26 -8.40 1.35
C LYS A 31 3.10 -7.16 1.69
N THR A 32 4.42 -7.31 1.73
CA THR A 32 5.35 -6.20 1.98
C THR A 32 5.29 -5.15 0.86
N THR A 33 5.11 -5.58 -0.39
CA THR A 33 4.94 -4.68 -1.52
C THR A 33 3.66 -3.85 -1.39
N LEU A 34 2.54 -4.45 -0.95
CA LEU A 34 1.30 -3.72 -0.71
C LEU A 34 1.48 -2.63 0.35
N ILE A 35 2.11 -2.96 1.49
CA ILE A 35 2.41 -1.98 2.54
C ILE A 35 3.29 -0.84 2.00
N ASN A 36 4.30 -1.17 1.19
CA ASN A 36 5.18 -0.16 0.61
C ASN A 36 4.45 0.78 -0.38
N LEU A 37 3.45 0.28 -1.10
CA LEU A 37 2.60 1.08 -1.98
C LEU A 37 1.66 2.00 -1.17
N LEU A 38 1.06 1.49 -0.08
CA LEU A 38 0.23 2.29 0.82
C LEU A 38 1.03 3.43 1.48
N MET A 39 2.26 3.15 1.90
CA MET A 39 3.21 4.14 2.44
C MET A 39 3.84 5.05 1.37
N ARG A 40 3.48 4.82 0.10
CA ARG A 40 3.98 5.51 -1.08
C ARG A 40 5.52 5.59 -1.12
N PHE A 41 6.18 4.47 -0.81
CA PHE A 41 7.60 4.28 -1.12
C PHE A 41 7.81 4.08 -2.63
N TYR A 42 6.79 3.56 -3.30
CA TYR A 42 6.70 3.43 -4.75
C TYR A 42 5.31 3.91 -5.20
N ASP A 43 5.21 4.35 -6.45
CA ASP A 43 3.92 4.66 -7.07
C ASP A 43 3.43 3.43 -7.87
N VAL A 44 2.11 3.30 -8.02
CA VAL A 44 1.51 2.24 -8.85
C VAL A 44 1.75 2.50 -10.34
N ASP A 45 2.05 1.44 -11.10
CA ASP A 45 2.20 1.49 -12.56
C ASP A 45 0.86 1.77 -13.26
N LYS A 46 -0.23 1.19 -12.75
CA LYS A 46 -1.61 1.37 -13.24
C LYS A 46 -2.61 1.40 -12.08
N GLY A 47 -3.77 2.02 -12.31
CA GLY A 47 -4.78 2.22 -11.28
C GLY A 47 -4.42 3.36 -10.32
N ALA A 48 -5.06 3.36 -9.15
CA ALA A 48 -4.87 4.39 -8.13
C ALA A 48 -5.07 3.82 -6.72
N ILE A 49 -4.34 4.36 -5.75
CA ILE A 49 -4.59 4.17 -4.32
C ILE A 49 -5.17 5.48 -3.81
N ARG A 50 -6.35 5.42 -3.19
CA ARG A 50 -7.08 6.59 -2.71
C ARG A 50 -7.28 6.53 -1.21
N ILE A 51 -7.10 7.66 -0.55
CA ILE A 51 -7.46 7.87 0.86
C ILE A 51 -8.55 8.94 0.87
N ASP A 52 -9.71 8.63 1.45
CA ASP A 52 -10.91 9.48 1.41
C ASP A 52 -11.29 9.98 0.00
N GLY A 53 -11.09 9.11 -1.01
CA GLY A 53 -11.35 9.42 -2.41
C GLY A 53 -10.26 10.23 -3.12
N ILE A 54 -9.26 10.74 -2.40
CA ILE A 54 -8.15 11.51 -2.97
C ILE A 54 -7.04 10.55 -3.40
N ASP A 55 -6.58 10.66 -4.65
CA ASP A 55 -5.44 9.87 -5.13
C ASP A 55 -4.18 10.27 -4.36
N THR A 56 -3.53 9.29 -3.74
CA THR A 56 -2.26 9.48 -3.02
C THR A 56 -1.16 10.10 -3.87
N LYS A 57 -1.22 9.99 -5.22
CA LYS A 57 -0.31 10.68 -6.15
C LYS A 57 -0.41 12.20 -6.11
N SER A 58 -1.59 12.73 -5.77
CA SER A 58 -1.86 14.18 -5.67
C SER A 58 -1.44 14.79 -4.33
N MET A 59 -1.11 13.97 -3.34
CA MET A 59 -0.64 14.38 -2.02
C MET A 59 0.90 14.46 -1.98
N SER A 60 1.49 15.14 -1.00
CA SER A 60 2.93 14.97 -0.74
C SER A 60 3.19 13.62 -0.07
N ARG A 61 4.42 13.09 -0.17
CA ARG A 61 4.78 11.83 0.53
C ARG A 61 4.71 11.98 2.04
N SER A 62 5.00 13.16 2.58
CA SER A 62 4.86 13.43 4.02
C SER A 62 3.41 13.39 4.47
N ASP A 63 2.49 13.95 3.68
CA ASP A 63 1.05 13.95 4.02
C ASP A 63 0.46 12.55 3.96
N VAL A 64 0.85 11.73 2.98
CA VAL A 64 0.41 10.33 2.94
C VAL A 64 0.90 9.61 4.20
N ARG A 65 2.18 9.75 4.54
CA ARG A 65 2.80 9.02 5.66
C ARG A 65 2.32 9.49 7.02
N SER A 66 1.91 10.75 7.19
CA SER A 66 1.37 11.24 8.46
C SER A 66 0.02 10.59 8.82
N LEU A 67 -0.67 10.00 7.83
CA LEU A 67 -1.91 9.25 8.03
C LEU A 67 -1.69 7.79 8.48
N PHE A 68 -0.45 7.29 8.45
CA PHE A 68 -0.13 5.91 8.81
C PHE A 68 0.63 5.83 10.14
N GLY A 69 0.10 5.04 11.07
CA GLY A 69 0.86 4.47 12.18
C GLY A 69 1.38 3.09 11.79
N MET A 70 2.69 2.89 11.79
CA MET A 70 3.31 1.61 11.41
C MET A 70 4.05 1.00 12.60
N VAL A 71 3.74 -0.25 12.92
CA VAL A 71 4.51 -1.06 13.87
C VAL A 71 5.29 -2.09 13.07
N LEU A 72 6.63 -2.02 13.14
CA LEU A 72 7.51 -2.96 12.46
C LEU A 72 7.63 -4.25 13.27
N GLN A 73 7.72 -5.38 12.57
CA GLN A 73 7.91 -6.69 13.21
C GLN A 73 9.27 -6.76 13.92
N ASP A 74 10.31 -6.15 13.35
CA ASP A 74 11.60 -5.95 14.00
C ASP A 74 11.85 -4.45 14.16
N ALA A 75 11.84 -3.99 15.41
CA ALA A 75 12.31 -2.66 15.78
C ALA A 75 13.68 -2.83 16.44
N TRP A 76 14.75 -2.54 15.69
CA TRP A 76 16.11 -2.44 16.21
C TRP A 76 16.59 -1.01 16.13
#